data_AF-A0A8T5NEC0-F1
#
_entry.id   AF-A0A8T5NEC0-F1
#
_cell.length_a   1.000
_cell.length_b   1.000
_cell.length_c   1.000
_cell.angle_alpha   90.00
_cell.angle_beta   90.00
_cell.angle_gamma   90.00
#
_symmetry.space_group_name_H-M   'P 1'
#
loop_
_entity.id
_entity.type
_entity.pdbx_description
1 polymer ?
#
loop_
_entity_poly.entity_id
_entity_poly.type
_entity_poly.pdbx_seq_one_letter_code
_entity_poly.pdbx_strand_id
1 'polypeptide(L)'
;MSEPKKIGVYLCRCGGNISDSVDLQAVAESLKGENVVVNIQDYLCSSAGQDKIKSDIEKGKIDRVVIGSCSPKLHLETFRSMAKDAGVNPNLLEITNIREQASWVHDKDGKDSVNSKVKGLIKGAVARMGSIEPLVPLEKKLVDRMLVVGGGIAGITTSLEIADDHEVILIEKQPYLGGHMIGLSKTFPTLDCSQCILTPKMVAVHNHPGITMHTQTEVADVSGSPGDYSITLKHSPRYVDIEKCISCGACTKKCPTGAIFLPFA
;
A
#
# COMPACT_ATOMS: atom_id res chain seq x y z
N MET A 1 -19.32 1.29 -37.36
CA MET A 1 -19.61 2.17 -36.21
C MET A 1 -19.47 1.31 -34.97
N SER A 2 -18.66 1.71 -33.99
CA SER A 2 -18.56 0.99 -32.72
C SER A 2 -19.92 0.99 -32.03
N GLU A 3 -20.31 -0.12 -31.38
CA GLU A 3 -21.53 -0.15 -30.57
C GLU A 3 -21.53 0.98 -29.52
N PRO A 4 -22.70 1.57 -29.20
CA PRO A 4 -22.80 2.61 -28.20
C PRO A 4 -22.39 2.06 -26.82
N LYS A 5 -21.41 2.72 -26.20
CA LYS A 5 -20.86 2.37 -24.87
C LYS A 5 -21.96 2.54 -23.81
N LYS A 6 -22.20 1.53 -22.98
CA LYS A 6 -23.29 1.50 -21.99
C LYS A 6 -22.75 1.73 -20.58
N ILE A 7 -22.93 2.94 -20.06
CA ILE A 7 -22.32 3.37 -18.80
C ILE A 7 -23.30 3.17 -17.63
N GLY A 8 -22.89 2.38 -16.63
CA GLY A 8 -23.59 2.26 -15.36
C GLY A 8 -23.03 3.22 -14.30
N VAL A 9 -23.85 4.14 -13.82
CA VAL A 9 -23.53 5.06 -12.72
C VAL A 9 -24.17 4.56 -11.43
N TYR A 10 -23.36 4.21 -10.45
CA TYR A 10 -23.79 3.72 -9.15
C TYR A 10 -23.42 4.72 -8.07
N LEU A 11 -24.42 5.26 -7.37
CA LEU A 11 -24.25 6.27 -6.32
C LEU A 11 -24.46 5.64 -4.94
N CYS A 12 -23.50 5.84 -4.03
CA CYS A 12 -23.55 5.29 -2.68
C CYS A 12 -24.15 6.30 -1.69
N ARG A 13 -25.09 5.88 -0.84
CA ARG A 13 -25.55 6.69 0.31
C ARG A 13 -24.56 6.68 1.47
N CYS A 14 -23.81 5.59 1.60
CA CYS A 14 -22.81 5.34 2.64
C CYS A 14 -23.38 5.51 4.07
N GLY A 15 -24.63 5.06 4.28
CA GLY A 15 -25.30 5.14 5.58
C GLY A 15 -25.36 6.55 6.15
N GLY A 16 -25.74 7.54 5.33
CA GLY A 16 -25.83 8.96 5.73
C GLY A 16 -24.58 9.78 5.41
N ASN A 17 -23.39 9.16 5.42
CA ASN A 17 -22.13 9.88 5.19
C ASN A 17 -22.09 10.66 3.86
N ILE A 18 -22.83 10.22 2.84
CA ILE A 18 -23.00 10.94 1.58
C ILE A 18 -24.41 11.52 1.48
N SER A 19 -25.45 10.70 1.71
CA SER A 19 -26.84 11.07 1.48
C SER A 19 -27.38 12.19 2.36
N ASP A 20 -26.76 12.47 3.50
CA ASP A 20 -27.26 13.53 4.41
C ASP A 20 -26.93 14.93 3.86
N SER A 21 -25.77 15.05 3.22
CA SER A 21 -25.28 16.28 2.62
C SER A 21 -25.62 16.40 1.12
N VAL A 22 -25.73 15.27 0.42
CA VAL A 22 -25.88 15.22 -1.05
C VAL A 22 -27.21 14.61 -1.46
N ASP A 23 -27.95 15.33 -2.31
CA ASP A 23 -29.16 14.84 -2.96
C ASP A 23 -28.79 13.96 -4.16
N LEU A 24 -28.59 12.67 -3.88
CA LEU A 24 -28.25 11.67 -4.88
C LEU A 24 -29.37 11.44 -5.91
N GLN A 25 -30.62 11.72 -5.55
CA GLN A 25 -31.74 11.59 -6.48
C GLN A 25 -31.69 12.69 -7.55
N ALA A 26 -31.45 13.94 -7.13
CA ALA A 26 -31.24 15.05 -8.06
C ALA A 26 -29.98 14.86 -8.92
N VAL A 27 -28.91 14.24 -8.39
CA VAL A 27 -27.74 13.85 -9.18
C VAL A 27 -28.14 12.81 -10.22
N ALA A 28 -28.85 11.75 -9.83
CA ALA A 28 -29.28 10.68 -10.73
C ALA A 28 -30.16 11.17 -11.89
N GLU A 29 -31.11 12.06 -11.60
CA GLU A 29 -31.98 12.65 -12.61
C GLU A 29 -31.22 13.50 -13.63
N SER A 30 -30.17 14.19 -13.19
CA SER A 30 -29.33 15.03 -14.06
C SER A 30 -28.44 14.25 -15.03
N LEU A 31 -28.39 12.92 -14.91
CA LEU A 31 -27.55 12.01 -15.68
C LEU A 31 -28.35 11.14 -16.66
N LYS A 32 -29.68 11.28 -16.71
CA LYS A 32 -30.51 10.54 -17.66
C LYS A 32 -30.10 10.86 -19.10
N GLY A 33 -29.78 9.81 -19.86
CA GLY A 33 -29.41 9.88 -21.27
C GLY A 33 -29.52 8.49 -21.90
N GLU A 34 -29.47 8.42 -23.23
CA GLU A 34 -29.77 7.18 -23.98
C GLU A 34 -28.86 5.99 -23.63
N ASN A 35 -27.64 6.23 -23.13
CA ASN A 35 -26.64 5.19 -22.83
C ASN A 35 -26.16 5.17 -21.37
N VAL A 36 -26.93 5.76 -20.45
CA VAL A 36 -26.57 5.85 -19.03
C VAL A 36 -27.64 5.19 -18.16
N VAL A 37 -27.24 4.17 -17.40
CA VAL A 37 -28.07 3.54 -16.37
C VAL A 37 -27.63 4.08 -15.02
N VAL A 38 -28.54 4.65 -14.23
CA VAL A 38 -28.20 5.16 -12.88
C VAL A 38 -28.87 4.31 -11.81
N ASN A 39 -28.14 3.98 -10.75
CA ASN A 39 -28.66 3.26 -9.60
C ASN A 39 -28.11 3.86 -8.30
N ILE A 40 -28.93 3.90 -7.23
CA ILE A 40 -28.54 4.38 -5.91
C ILE A 40 -28.63 3.21 -4.94
N GLN A 41 -27.56 2.98 -4.17
CA GLN A 41 -27.47 1.92 -3.17
C GLN A 41 -26.96 2.47 -1.85
N ASP A 42 -27.34 1.82 -0.74
CA ASP A 42 -26.92 2.27 0.58
C ASP A 42 -25.43 2.02 0.83
N TYR A 43 -24.95 0.84 0.43
CA TYR A 43 -23.57 0.41 0.63
C TYR A 43 -23.05 -0.33 -0.60
N LEU A 44 -22.47 0.41 -1.56
CA LEU A 44 -21.95 -0.21 -2.79
C LEU A 44 -20.80 -1.20 -2.55
N CYS A 45 -20.01 -1.03 -1.48
CA CYS A 45 -18.93 -1.96 -1.14
C CYS A 45 -19.43 -3.27 -0.50
N SER A 46 -20.69 -3.36 -0.09
CA SER A 46 -21.28 -4.59 0.43
C SER A 46 -21.50 -5.61 -0.69
N SER A 47 -21.64 -6.89 -0.34
CA SER A 47 -21.93 -7.96 -1.32
C SER A 47 -23.18 -7.64 -2.14
N ALA A 48 -24.27 -7.22 -1.50
CA ALA A 48 -25.51 -6.85 -2.19
C ALA A 48 -25.31 -5.68 -3.19
N GLY A 49 -24.50 -4.68 -2.81
CA GLY A 49 -24.15 -3.57 -3.68
C GLY A 49 -23.32 -4.00 -4.89
N GLN A 50 -22.33 -4.87 -4.67
CA GLN A 50 -21.50 -5.44 -5.73
C GLN A 50 -22.31 -6.35 -6.66
N ASP A 51 -23.16 -7.21 -6.13
CA ASP A 51 -24.01 -8.13 -6.89
C ASP A 51 -24.96 -7.39 -7.82
N LYS A 52 -25.45 -6.22 -7.41
CA LYS A 52 -26.26 -5.37 -8.26
C LYS A 52 -25.51 -4.93 -9.52
N ILE A 53 -24.23 -4.54 -9.36
CA ILE A 53 -23.37 -4.11 -10.47
C ILE A 53 -23.01 -5.32 -11.34
N LYS A 54 -22.55 -6.42 -10.74
CA LYS A 54 -22.24 -7.68 -11.44
C LYS A 54 -23.42 -8.13 -12.29
N SER A 55 -24.62 -8.14 -11.73
CA SER A 55 -25.83 -8.56 -12.45
C SER A 55 -26.16 -7.66 -13.64
N ASP A 56 -25.94 -6.35 -13.57
CA ASP A 56 -26.19 -5.45 -14.70
C ASP A 56 -25.14 -5.63 -15.81
N ILE A 57 -23.89 -5.92 -15.44
CA ILE A 57 -22.82 -6.28 -16.37
C ILE A 57 -23.16 -7.59 -17.10
N GLU A 58 -23.45 -8.66 -16.36
CA GLU A 58 -23.75 -9.99 -16.90
C GLU A 58 -24.99 -9.99 -17.80
N LYS A 59 -25.99 -9.14 -17.48
CA LYS A 59 -27.19 -8.96 -18.31
C LYS A 59 -26.95 -8.10 -19.56
N GLY A 60 -25.71 -7.65 -19.81
CA GLY A 60 -25.34 -6.82 -20.96
C GLY A 60 -25.98 -5.41 -20.94
N LYS A 61 -26.42 -4.95 -19.76
CA LYS A 61 -27.02 -3.61 -19.60
C LYS A 61 -25.96 -2.53 -19.59
N ILE A 62 -24.77 -2.85 -19.10
CA ILE A 62 -23.63 -1.94 -18.99
C ILE A 62 -22.34 -2.67 -19.36
N ASP A 63 -21.38 -1.93 -19.91
CA ASP A 63 -20.02 -2.40 -20.21
C ASP A 63 -18.94 -1.59 -19.48
N ARG A 64 -19.37 -0.54 -18.77
CA ARG A 64 -18.54 0.47 -18.10
C ARG A 64 -19.20 0.90 -16.80
N VAL A 65 -18.38 1.18 -15.78
CA VAL A 65 -18.88 1.44 -14.43
C VAL A 65 -18.32 2.75 -13.89
N VAL A 66 -19.20 3.65 -13.45
CA VAL A 66 -18.86 4.83 -12.66
C VAL A 66 -19.45 4.65 -11.26
N ILE A 67 -18.63 4.77 -10.23
CA ILE A 67 -19.04 4.60 -8.84
C ILE A 67 -18.86 5.92 -8.09
N GLY A 68 -19.97 6.63 -7.84
CA GLY A 68 -19.98 7.80 -6.96
C GLY A 68 -19.99 7.37 -5.50
N SER A 69 -18.83 7.34 -4.85
CA SER A 69 -18.71 6.88 -3.46
C SER A 69 -17.52 7.50 -2.72
N CYS A 70 -16.80 6.71 -1.93
CA CYS A 70 -15.58 7.07 -1.21
C CYS A 70 -14.35 7.13 -2.13
N SER A 71 -13.21 7.44 -1.53
CA SER A 71 -11.91 7.49 -2.20
C SER A 71 -11.53 6.19 -2.92
N PRO A 72 -10.97 6.27 -4.15
CA PRO A 72 -10.35 5.11 -4.79
C PRO A 72 -9.18 4.54 -3.95
N LYS A 73 -8.54 5.33 -3.07
CA LYS A 73 -7.50 4.81 -2.17
C LYS A 73 -8.01 3.74 -1.19
N LEU A 74 -9.34 3.63 -1.00
CA LEU A 74 -9.96 2.69 -0.09
C LEU A 74 -10.51 1.46 -0.79
N HIS A 75 -11.33 1.63 -1.84
CA HIS A 75 -12.10 0.53 -2.44
C HIS A 75 -11.82 0.30 -3.94
N LEU A 76 -10.77 0.89 -4.52
CA LEU A 76 -10.45 0.65 -5.93
C LEU A 76 -10.25 -0.83 -6.25
N GLU A 77 -9.42 -1.52 -5.46
CA GLU A 77 -9.17 -2.95 -5.72
C GLU A 77 -10.39 -3.82 -5.43
N THR A 78 -11.23 -3.45 -4.46
CA THR A 78 -12.52 -4.12 -4.20
C THR A 78 -13.40 -4.10 -5.47
N PHE A 79 -13.61 -2.92 -6.05
CA PHE A 79 -14.48 -2.78 -7.21
C PHE A 79 -13.83 -3.28 -8.50
N ARG A 80 -12.51 -3.18 -8.64
CA ARG A 80 -11.77 -3.76 -9.76
C ARG A 80 -11.83 -5.28 -9.77
N SER A 81 -11.71 -5.92 -8.61
CA SER A 81 -11.90 -7.37 -8.49
C SER A 81 -13.32 -7.76 -8.89
N MET A 82 -14.33 -7.03 -8.39
CA MET A 82 -15.74 -7.23 -8.76
C MET A 82 -15.96 -7.13 -10.27
N ALA A 83 -15.43 -6.08 -10.91
CA ALA A 83 -15.55 -5.89 -12.36
C ALA A 83 -14.85 -7.00 -13.15
N LYS A 84 -13.65 -7.43 -12.71
CA LYS A 84 -12.91 -8.54 -13.29
C LYS A 84 -13.73 -9.84 -13.24
N ASP A 85 -14.30 -10.16 -12.08
CA ASP A 85 -15.14 -11.35 -11.90
C ASP A 85 -16.36 -11.34 -12.83
N ALA A 86 -16.94 -10.16 -13.05
CA ALA A 86 -18.08 -9.96 -13.96
C ALA A 86 -17.70 -9.90 -15.45
N GLY A 87 -16.42 -10.08 -15.79
CA GLY A 87 -15.94 -10.10 -17.18
C GLY A 87 -15.71 -8.72 -17.81
N VAL A 88 -15.71 -7.64 -17.03
CA VAL A 88 -15.39 -6.28 -17.49
C VAL A 88 -13.93 -5.95 -17.18
N ASN A 89 -13.26 -5.29 -18.12
CA ASN A 89 -11.89 -4.83 -17.90
C ASN A 89 -11.85 -3.88 -16.68
N PRO A 90 -10.99 -4.12 -15.67
CA PRO A 90 -10.92 -3.29 -14.46
C PRO A 90 -10.62 -1.81 -14.68
N ASN A 91 -10.13 -1.42 -15.86
CA ASN A 91 -9.89 -0.02 -16.23
C ASN A 91 -11.10 0.66 -16.87
N LEU A 92 -12.16 -0.08 -17.18
CA LEU A 92 -13.48 0.45 -17.55
C LEU A 92 -14.35 0.72 -16.31
N LEU A 93 -13.70 0.91 -15.17
CA LEU A 93 -14.31 1.26 -13.89
C LEU A 93 -13.64 2.51 -13.32
N GLU A 94 -14.44 3.49 -12.93
CA GLU A 94 -13.98 4.73 -12.28
C GLU A 94 -14.72 4.98 -10.99
N ILE A 95 -13.97 5.20 -9.91
CA ILE A 95 -14.52 5.66 -8.64
C ILE A 95 -14.42 7.18 -8.60
N THR A 96 -15.56 7.83 -8.52
CA THR A 96 -15.68 9.27 -8.30
C THR A 96 -15.84 9.52 -6.81
N ASN A 97 -14.85 10.17 -6.19
CA ASN A 97 -14.89 10.48 -4.76
C ASN A 97 -15.86 11.64 -4.50
N ILE A 98 -17.02 11.31 -3.91
CA ILE A 98 -18.05 12.26 -3.48
C ILE A 98 -18.24 12.25 -1.95
N ARG A 99 -17.38 11.52 -1.22
CA ARG A 99 -17.38 11.48 0.25
C ARG A 99 -16.30 12.37 0.85
N GLU A 100 -15.04 11.92 0.84
CA GLU A 100 -13.92 12.66 1.41
C GLU A 100 -13.67 13.97 0.65
N GLN A 101 -13.99 14.01 -0.65
CA GLN A 101 -13.83 15.21 -1.48
C GLN A 101 -15.12 16.01 -1.66
N ALA A 102 -16.25 15.59 -1.08
CA ALA A 102 -17.47 16.39 -1.14
C ALA A 102 -18.29 16.34 0.16
N SER A 103 -19.04 15.26 0.41
CA SER A 103 -20.03 15.25 1.51
C SER A 103 -19.48 15.56 2.89
N TRP A 104 -18.23 15.18 3.18
CA TRP A 104 -17.56 15.41 4.48
C TRP A 104 -16.98 16.81 4.65
N VAL A 105 -16.82 17.58 3.58
CA VAL A 105 -16.05 18.84 3.59
C VAL A 105 -16.87 20.06 3.16
N HIS A 106 -18.17 19.90 2.92
CA HIS A 106 -19.09 20.96 2.48
C HIS A 106 -20.32 21.11 3.39
N ASP A 107 -20.20 20.73 4.66
CA ASP A 107 -21.26 20.85 5.67
C ASP A 107 -21.72 22.31 5.88
N LYS A 108 -20.82 23.28 5.68
CA LYS A 108 -21.07 24.73 5.87
C LYS A 108 -21.46 25.50 4.61
N ASP A 109 -21.31 24.90 3.43
CA ASP A 109 -21.45 25.60 2.14
C ASP A 109 -22.89 25.57 1.57
N GLY A 110 -23.83 24.97 2.32
CA GLY A 110 -25.20 24.74 1.88
C GLY A 110 -25.34 23.58 0.88
N LYS A 111 -26.52 22.94 0.87
CA LYS A 111 -26.77 21.73 0.06
C LYS A 111 -26.59 21.98 -1.45
N ASP A 112 -26.90 23.17 -1.96
CA ASP A 112 -26.81 23.45 -3.39
C ASP A 112 -25.37 23.46 -3.92
N SER A 113 -24.42 23.94 -3.10
CA SER A 113 -23.00 23.98 -3.44
C SER A 113 -22.44 22.56 -3.62
N VAL A 114 -22.63 21.70 -2.62
CA VAL A 114 -22.14 20.31 -2.67
C VAL A 114 -22.83 19.51 -3.78
N ASN A 115 -24.14 19.71 -4.00
CA ASN A 115 -24.86 19.06 -5.09
C ASN A 115 -24.32 19.46 -6.46
N SER A 116 -24.02 20.74 -6.67
CA SER A 116 -23.44 21.22 -7.93
C SER A 116 -22.06 20.62 -8.17
N LYS A 117 -21.23 20.54 -7.13
CA LYS A 117 -19.92 19.87 -7.19
C LYS A 117 -20.05 18.39 -7.55
N VAL A 118 -20.90 17.65 -6.85
CA VAL A 118 -21.10 16.21 -7.09
C VAL A 118 -21.64 15.95 -8.50
N LYS A 119 -22.61 16.74 -8.97
CA LYS A 119 -23.10 16.66 -10.35
C LYS A 119 -21.97 16.86 -11.37
N GLY A 120 -21.12 17.87 -11.15
CA GLY A 120 -19.95 18.13 -12.00
C GLY A 120 -18.96 16.96 -12.02
N LEU A 121 -18.59 16.43 -10.84
CA LEU A 121 -17.67 15.31 -10.70
C LEU A 121 -18.17 14.05 -11.43
N ILE A 122 -19.44 13.68 -11.22
CA ILE A 122 -20.02 12.48 -11.85
C ILE A 122 -20.17 12.67 -13.37
N LYS A 123 -20.59 13.85 -13.83
CA LYS A 123 -20.66 14.14 -15.28
C LYS A 123 -19.28 14.04 -15.93
N GLY A 124 -18.23 14.55 -15.27
CA GLY A 124 -16.85 14.41 -15.73
C GLY A 124 -16.42 12.95 -15.86
N ALA A 125 -16.73 12.12 -14.84
CA ALA A 125 -16.43 10.69 -14.87
C ALA A 125 -17.21 9.96 -15.97
N VAL A 126 -18.49 10.25 -16.16
CA VAL A 126 -19.29 9.68 -17.26
C VAL A 126 -18.69 10.06 -18.63
N ALA A 127 -18.32 11.32 -18.83
CA ALA A 127 -17.70 11.78 -20.07
C ALA A 127 -16.35 11.07 -20.34
N ARG A 128 -15.50 10.95 -19.30
CA ARG A 128 -14.24 10.20 -19.37
C ARG A 128 -14.46 8.73 -19.69
N MET A 129 -15.46 8.12 -19.06
CA MET A 129 -15.80 6.71 -19.29
C MET A 129 -16.33 6.48 -20.71
N GLY A 130 -16.92 7.50 -21.34
CA GLY A 130 -17.29 7.50 -22.76
C GLY A 130 -16.09 7.46 -23.72
N SER A 131 -14.90 7.92 -23.33
CA SER A 131 -13.70 7.94 -24.19
C SER A 131 -12.67 6.87 -23.83
N ILE A 132 -12.64 6.38 -22.58
CA ILE A 132 -11.62 5.43 -22.12
C ILE A 132 -11.68 4.10 -22.89
N GLU A 133 -10.54 3.45 -23.01
CA GLU A 133 -10.36 2.15 -23.67
C GLU A 133 -9.86 1.11 -22.67
N PRO A 134 -10.18 -0.18 -22.87
CA PRO A 134 -9.67 -1.24 -22.01
C PRO A 134 -8.14 -1.31 -22.11
N LEU A 135 -7.47 -1.40 -20.96
CA LEU A 135 -6.02 -1.59 -20.90
C LEU A 135 -5.70 -3.03 -20.48
N VAL A 136 -4.65 -3.58 -21.07
CA VAL A 136 -4.10 -4.89 -20.69
C VAL A 136 -2.96 -4.65 -19.69
N PRO A 137 -2.95 -5.33 -18.52
CA PRO A 137 -1.84 -5.26 -17.59
C PRO A 137 -0.53 -5.68 -18.27
N LEU A 138 0.55 -4.96 -17.97
CA LEU A 138 1.89 -5.38 -18.39
C LEU A 138 2.39 -6.46 -17.44
N GLU A 139 2.77 -7.61 -17.99
CA GLU A 139 3.47 -8.65 -17.24
C GLU A 139 4.96 -8.32 -17.16
N LYS A 140 5.53 -8.44 -15.96
CA LYS A 140 6.96 -8.28 -15.72
C LYS A 140 7.48 -9.45 -14.91
N LYS A 141 8.69 -9.90 -15.24
CA LYS A 141 9.42 -10.88 -14.43
C LYS A 141 9.89 -10.20 -13.15
N LEU A 142 9.57 -10.81 -12.00
CA LEU A 142 9.99 -10.32 -10.69
C LEU A 142 11.41 -10.83 -10.38
N VAL A 143 12.20 -10.00 -9.71
CA VAL A 143 13.47 -10.40 -9.10
C VAL A 143 13.16 -11.08 -7.77
N ASP A 144 13.58 -12.34 -7.63
CA ASP A 144 13.36 -13.15 -6.43
C ASP A 144 14.42 -12.87 -5.36
N ARG A 145 14.42 -11.63 -4.86
CA ARG A 145 15.35 -11.16 -3.84
C ARG A 145 14.72 -10.02 -3.04
N MET A 146 14.88 -10.08 -1.73
CA MET A 146 14.30 -9.12 -0.79
C MET A 146 15.39 -8.28 -0.14
N LEU A 147 15.20 -6.97 -0.07
CA LEU A 147 16.03 -6.07 0.74
C LEU A 147 15.26 -5.66 1.99
N VAL A 148 15.81 -5.96 3.16
CA VAL A 148 15.32 -5.52 4.46
C VAL A 148 16.20 -4.38 4.96
N VAL A 149 15.58 -3.22 5.20
CA VAL A 149 16.28 -2.01 5.68
C VAL A 149 16.02 -1.82 7.17
N GLY A 150 17.05 -2.03 7.98
CA GLY A 150 17.02 -1.88 9.43
C GLY A 150 17.09 -3.22 10.17
N GLY A 151 18.18 -3.42 10.90
CA GLY A 151 18.50 -4.59 11.72
C GLY A 151 17.89 -4.57 13.12
N GLY A 152 16.74 -3.91 13.32
CA GLY A 152 15.96 -4.02 14.56
C GLY A 152 15.17 -5.32 14.65
N ILE A 153 14.43 -5.54 15.74
CA ILE A 153 13.61 -6.75 15.92
C ILE A 153 12.65 -7.01 14.75
N ALA A 154 12.08 -5.95 14.17
CA ALA A 154 11.20 -6.05 13.00
C ALA A 154 11.96 -6.61 11.79
N GLY A 155 13.06 -5.98 11.36
CA GLY A 155 13.81 -6.43 10.19
C GLY A 155 14.52 -7.77 10.40
N ILE A 156 15.02 -8.06 11.60
CA ILE A 156 15.53 -9.38 11.98
C ILE A 156 14.46 -10.45 11.77
N THR A 157 13.25 -10.21 12.30
CA THR A 157 12.14 -11.17 12.17
C THR A 157 11.72 -11.31 10.72
N THR A 158 11.49 -10.21 10.01
CA THR A 158 11.15 -10.23 8.58
C THR A 158 12.19 -11.01 7.77
N SER A 159 13.49 -10.84 8.06
CA SER A 159 14.54 -11.55 7.34
C SER A 159 14.49 -13.06 7.61
N LEU A 160 14.30 -13.48 8.87
CA LEU A 160 14.21 -14.90 9.21
C LEU A 160 12.98 -15.57 8.59
N GLU A 161 11.81 -14.92 8.65
CA GLU A 161 10.55 -15.51 8.18
C GLU A 161 10.49 -15.70 6.66
N ILE A 162 11.31 -14.98 5.88
CA ILE A 162 11.29 -15.05 4.42
C ILE A 162 12.52 -15.75 3.82
N ALA A 163 13.59 -15.96 4.59
CA ALA A 163 14.87 -16.43 4.08
C ALA A 163 14.93 -17.93 3.75
N ASP A 164 13.92 -18.70 4.18
CA ASP A 164 13.79 -20.12 3.81
C ASP A 164 13.38 -20.28 2.33
N ASP A 165 12.61 -19.33 1.80
CA ASP A 165 12.07 -19.38 0.43
C ASP A 165 12.73 -18.38 -0.53
N HIS A 166 13.37 -17.32 0.00
CA HIS A 166 13.87 -16.21 -0.80
C HIS A 166 15.28 -15.75 -0.39
N GLU A 167 16.05 -15.21 -1.33
CA GLU A 167 17.30 -14.52 -1.00
C GLU A 167 17.01 -13.20 -0.27
N VAL A 168 17.64 -13.00 0.89
CA VAL A 168 17.46 -11.78 1.70
C VAL A 168 18.77 -11.04 1.83
N ILE A 169 18.73 -9.74 1.57
CA ILE A 169 19.77 -8.79 1.95
C ILE A 169 19.25 -8.01 3.15
N LEU A 170 19.90 -8.12 4.31
CA LEU A 170 19.60 -7.31 5.49
C LEU A 170 20.65 -6.22 5.64
N ILE A 171 20.26 -4.95 5.59
CA ILE A 171 21.16 -3.84 5.86
C ILE A 171 20.84 -3.17 7.19
N GLU A 172 21.89 -2.72 7.89
CA GLU A 172 21.78 -1.96 9.13
C GLU A 172 22.77 -0.80 9.10
N LYS A 173 22.29 0.39 9.47
CA LYS A 173 23.06 1.63 9.49
C LYS A 173 24.16 1.60 10.55
N GLN A 174 23.87 1.01 11.70
CA GLN A 174 24.79 0.88 12.82
C GLN A 174 25.78 -0.28 12.60
N PRO A 175 26.90 -0.33 13.36
CA PRO A 175 27.83 -1.45 13.28
C PRO A 175 27.33 -2.75 13.92
N TYR A 176 26.13 -2.75 14.50
CA TYR A 176 25.51 -3.86 15.20
C TYR A 176 24.00 -3.94 14.89
N LEU A 177 23.43 -5.14 15.01
CA LEU A 177 21.98 -5.37 14.96
C LEU A 177 21.32 -5.16 16.34
N GLY A 178 20.00 -5.07 16.35
CA GLY A 178 19.16 -5.11 17.56
C GLY A 178 18.29 -3.87 17.76
N GLY A 179 18.53 -2.80 17.01
CA GLY A 179 17.74 -1.57 17.06
C GLY A 179 17.68 -0.96 18.46
N HIS A 180 16.53 -0.44 18.88
CA HIS A 180 16.34 0.05 20.25
C HIS A 180 16.21 -1.07 21.28
N MET A 181 15.74 -2.24 20.85
CA MET A 181 15.38 -3.33 21.76
C MET A 181 16.60 -3.86 22.53
N ILE A 182 17.78 -3.91 21.91
CA ILE A 182 19.02 -4.36 22.55
C ILE A 182 19.46 -3.49 23.74
N GLY A 183 19.01 -2.22 23.77
CA GLY A 183 19.29 -1.28 24.86
C GLY A 183 18.25 -1.31 26.00
N LEU A 184 17.16 -2.08 25.85
CA LEU A 184 16.14 -2.20 26.90
C LEU A 184 16.61 -3.17 27.97
N SER A 185 16.32 -2.91 29.24
CA SER A 185 16.56 -3.90 30.30
C SER A 185 15.54 -5.04 30.24
N LYS A 186 14.24 -4.69 30.12
CA LYS A 186 13.13 -5.65 30.10
C LYS A 186 12.05 -5.27 29.08
N THR A 187 11.26 -6.24 28.65
CA THR A 187 10.13 -6.05 27.72
C THR A 187 8.80 -6.38 28.39
N PHE A 188 7.85 -5.45 28.38
CA PHE A 188 6.49 -5.73 28.81
C PHE A 188 5.76 -6.62 27.77
N PRO A 189 4.73 -7.39 28.16
CA PRO A 189 4.17 -7.51 29.51
C PRO A 189 4.90 -8.54 30.40
N THR A 190 5.71 -9.43 29.83
CA THR A 190 6.33 -10.56 30.54
C THR A 190 7.49 -10.16 31.44
N LEU A 191 8.06 -8.97 31.23
CA LEU A 191 9.23 -8.46 31.94
C LEU A 191 10.49 -9.32 31.75
N ASP A 192 10.55 -10.04 30.62
CA ASP A 192 11.73 -10.77 30.18
C ASP A 192 12.89 -9.82 29.87
N CYS A 193 14.12 -10.30 30.05
CA CYS A 193 15.30 -9.59 29.59
C CYS A 193 15.28 -9.48 28.05
N SER A 194 15.44 -8.26 27.51
CA SER A 194 15.37 -8.01 26.07
C SER A 194 16.42 -8.81 25.29
N GLN A 195 17.64 -8.88 25.83
CA GLN A 195 18.76 -9.58 25.19
C GLN A 195 18.53 -11.09 25.15
N CYS A 196 17.83 -11.65 26.15
CA CYS A 196 17.52 -13.09 26.19
C CYS A 196 16.65 -13.54 25.02
N ILE A 197 15.76 -12.67 24.53
CA ILE A 197 14.85 -12.99 23.42
C ILE A 197 15.33 -12.44 22.06
N LEU A 198 16.16 -11.40 22.05
CA LEU A 198 16.68 -10.77 20.83
C LEU A 198 17.98 -11.40 20.34
N THR A 199 18.93 -11.67 21.24
CA THR A 199 20.27 -12.16 20.86
C THR A 199 20.22 -13.49 20.11
N PRO A 200 19.38 -14.49 20.48
CA PRO A 200 19.24 -15.71 19.70
C PRO A 200 18.79 -15.44 18.25
N LYS A 201 17.93 -14.45 18.03
CA LYS A 201 17.49 -14.04 16.69
C LYS A 201 18.58 -13.32 15.91
N MET A 202 19.39 -12.48 16.57
CA MET A 202 20.57 -11.86 15.94
C MET A 202 21.56 -12.91 15.46
N VAL A 203 21.82 -13.95 16.27
CA VAL A 203 22.68 -15.08 15.90
C VAL A 203 22.06 -15.89 14.75
N ALA A 204 20.75 -16.15 14.80
CA ALA A 204 20.06 -16.87 13.74
C ALA A 204 20.19 -16.14 12.39
N VAL A 205 19.95 -14.83 12.36
CA VAL A 205 20.11 -14.02 11.15
C VAL A 205 21.55 -14.05 10.62
N HIS A 206 22.53 -13.94 11.51
CA HIS A 206 23.94 -13.95 11.12
C HIS A 206 24.37 -15.28 10.47
N ASN A 207 23.83 -16.40 10.94
CA ASN A 207 24.19 -17.74 10.50
C ASN A 207 23.28 -18.29 9.39
N HIS A 208 22.23 -17.57 9.01
CA HIS A 208 21.25 -18.07 8.03
C HIS A 208 21.85 -18.06 6.61
N PRO A 209 21.87 -19.19 5.88
CA PRO A 209 22.49 -19.25 4.56
C PRO A 209 21.78 -18.41 3.50
N GLY A 210 20.46 -18.21 3.64
CA GLY A 210 19.65 -17.36 2.76
C GLY A 210 19.74 -15.85 3.06
N ILE A 211 20.46 -15.43 4.11
CA ILE A 211 20.56 -14.02 4.51
C ILE A 211 21.98 -13.51 4.31
N THR A 212 22.13 -12.49 3.46
CA THR A 212 23.35 -11.69 3.36
C THR A 212 23.19 -10.42 4.18
N MET A 213 23.98 -10.28 5.24
CA MET A 213 23.90 -9.15 6.16
C MET A 213 25.01 -8.12 5.93
N HIS A 214 24.64 -6.84 5.84
CA HIS A 214 25.57 -5.72 5.81
C HIS A 214 25.26 -4.70 6.91
N THR A 215 26.11 -4.62 7.93
CA THR A 215 26.08 -3.54 8.93
C THR A 215 26.93 -2.36 8.46
N GLN A 216 26.73 -1.17 9.05
CA GLN A 216 27.27 0.10 8.55
C GLN A 216 26.90 0.41 7.09
N THR A 217 25.68 0.05 6.71
CA THR A 217 25.21 0.14 5.34
C THR A 217 23.89 0.87 5.27
N GLU A 218 23.80 1.86 4.38
CA GLU A 218 22.62 2.70 4.20
C GLU A 218 22.19 2.67 2.72
N VAL A 219 20.90 2.86 2.47
CA VAL A 219 20.40 3.07 1.11
C VAL A 219 20.79 4.48 0.65
N ALA A 220 21.50 4.56 -0.47
CA ALA A 220 21.88 5.83 -1.09
C ALA A 220 20.88 6.27 -2.17
N ASP A 221 20.36 5.31 -2.95
CA ASP A 221 19.41 5.57 -4.02
C ASP A 221 18.51 4.35 -4.27
N VAL A 222 17.27 4.59 -4.69
CA VAL A 222 16.29 3.57 -5.07
C VAL A 222 15.65 3.99 -6.39
N SER A 223 15.75 3.11 -7.39
CA SER A 223 15.09 3.27 -8.68
C SER A 223 14.37 1.99 -9.09
N GLY A 224 13.53 2.07 -10.13
CA GLY A 224 12.76 0.94 -10.63
C GLY A 224 11.30 0.94 -10.18
N SER A 225 10.68 -0.24 -10.15
CA SER A 225 9.25 -0.43 -9.87
C SER A 225 9.02 -1.67 -9.01
N PRO A 226 7.85 -1.86 -8.37
CA PRO A 226 7.57 -3.06 -7.57
C PRO A 226 7.98 -4.36 -8.28
N GLY A 227 8.88 -5.13 -7.64
CA GLY A 227 9.42 -6.39 -8.17
C GLY A 227 10.65 -6.28 -9.07
N ASP A 228 11.07 -5.07 -9.42
CA ASP A 228 12.22 -4.78 -10.28
C ASP A 228 12.89 -3.48 -9.80
N TYR A 229 13.54 -3.58 -8.64
CA TYR A 229 14.22 -2.46 -8.00
C TYR A 229 15.72 -2.52 -8.26
N SER A 230 16.32 -1.36 -8.54
CA SER A 230 17.77 -1.16 -8.51
C SER A 230 18.11 -0.26 -7.33
N ILE A 231 18.90 -0.78 -6.40
CA ILE A 231 19.18 -0.13 -5.12
C ILE A 231 20.68 0.05 -4.97
N THR A 232 21.09 1.30 -4.74
CA THR A 232 22.50 1.63 -4.47
C THR A 232 22.72 1.66 -2.97
N LEU A 233 23.66 0.84 -2.49
CA LEU A 233 24.05 0.77 -1.08
C LEU A 233 25.34 1.55 -0.84
N LYS A 234 25.38 2.29 0.26
CA LYS A 234 26.58 2.96 0.76
C LYS A 234 27.08 2.24 1.99
N HIS A 235 28.24 1.62 1.88
CA HIS A 235 28.95 1.00 2.99
C HIS A 235 29.92 2.00 3.64
N SER A 236 29.78 2.23 4.93
CA SER A 236 30.75 3.03 5.69
C SER A 236 31.93 2.14 6.09
N PRO A 237 33.18 2.63 5.97
CA PRO A 237 34.35 1.85 6.32
C PRO A 237 34.43 1.58 7.82
N ARG A 238 34.73 0.33 8.19
CA ARG A 238 35.05 -0.07 9.58
C ARG A 238 36.43 0.39 10.03
N TYR A 239 37.33 0.64 9.08
CA TYR A 239 38.76 0.82 9.31
C TYR A 239 39.39 -0.36 10.09
N VAL A 240 38.77 -1.54 10.02
CA VAL A 240 39.22 -2.80 10.64
C VAL A 240 38.96 -3.91 9.62
N ASP A 241 39.94 -4.79 9.45
CA ASP A 241 39.82 -6.02 8.66
C ASP A 241 38.96 -7.02 9.45
N ILE A 242 37.72 -7.23 9.01
CA ILE A 242 36.74 -8.06 9.72
C ILE A 242 37.12 -9.54 9.72
N GLU A 243 37.84 -10.01 8.70
CA GLU A 243 38.28 -11.41 8.59
C GLU A 243 39.40 -11.72 9.60
N LYS A 244 40.15 -10.70 10.02
CA LYS A 244 41.21 -10.82 11.03
C LYS A 244 40.76 -10.44 12.44
N CYS A 245 39.64 -9.75 12.58
CA CYS A 245 39.17 -9.25 13.86
C CYS A 245 38.57 -10.39 14.70
N ILE A 246 39.14 -10.64 15.88
CA ILE A 246 38.64 -11.66 16.82
C ILE A 246 37.74 -11.08 17.93
N SER A 247 37.32 -9.82 17.80
CA SER A 247 36.41 -9.15 18.76
C SER A 247 36.86 -9.17 20.23
N CYS A 248 38.17 -9.16 20.50
CA CYS A 248 38.71 -9.31 21.87
C CYS A 248 38.65 -8.04 22.74
N GLY A 249 38.36 -6.88 22.16
CA GLY A 249 38.30 -5.59 22.88
C GLY A 249 39.65 -5.05 23.38
N ALA A 250 40.79 -5.66 23.03
CA ALA A 250 42.10 -5.19 23.50
C ALA A 250 42.45 -3.77 22.99
N CYS A 251 41.99 -3.42 21.79
CA CYS A 251 42.20 -2.11 21.18
C CYS A 251 41.52 -0.98 21.96
N THR A 252 40.35 -1.22 22.56
CA THR A 252 39.56 -0.19 23.25
C THR A 252 40.25 0.25 24.53
N LYS A 253 40.82 -0.69 25.28
CA LYS A 253 41.61 -0.44 26.51
C LYS A 253 42.84 0.43 26.27
N LYS A 254 43.34 0.50 25.03
CA LYS A 254 44.51 1.28 24.64
C LYS A 254 44.16 2.58 23.91
N CYS A 255 42.87 2.84 23.65
CA CYS A 255 42.44 3.98 22.85
C CYS A 255 42.58 5.30 23.63
N PRO A 256 43.48 6.22 23.23
CA PRO A 256 43.73 7.45 23.98
C PRO A 256 42.66 8.53 23.77
N THR A 257 41.90 8.44 22.69
CA THR A 257 40.94 9.47 22.25
C THR A 257 39.48 9.04 22.40
N GLY A 258 39.20 7.85 22.93
CA GLY A 258 37.84 7.32 23.05
C GLY A 258 37.14 7.08 21.70
N ALA A 259 37.89 7.06 20.60
CA ALA A 259 37.35 6.88 19.25
C ALA A 259 36.73 5.50 19.00
N ILE A 260 37.01 4.51 19.85
CA ILE A 260 36.39 3.18 19.76
C ILE A 260 35.24 3.12 20.75
N PHE A 261 34.03 3.10 20.22
CA PHE A 261 32.81 2.97 21.00
C PHE A 261 32.33 1.52 20.98
N LEU A 262 32.22 0.91 22.16
CA LEU A 262 31.55 -0.37 22.35
C LEU A 262 30.19 -0.08 22.99
N PRO A 263 29.08 -0.13 22.23
CA PRO A 263 27.76 0.31 22.70
C PRO A 263 27.21 -0.44 23.91
N PHE A 264 27.79 -1.59 24.27
CA PHE A 264 27.29 -2.50 25.31
C PHE A 264 28.40 -3.08 26.21
N ALA A 265 29.61 -2.51 26.19
CA ALA A 265 30.74 -2.97 27.02
C ALA A 265 31.01 -2.04 28.21
#